data_AF-A0A7C1KF51-F1
#
_entry.id   AF-A0A7C1KF51-F1
#
_cell.length_a   1.000
_cell.length_b   1.000
_cell.length_c   1.000
_cell.angle_alpha   90.00
_cell.angle_beta   90.00
_cell.angle_gamma   90.00
#
_symmetry.space_group_name_H-M   'P 1'
#
loop_
_entity.id
_entity.type
_entity.pdbx_description
1 polymer ?
#
loop_
_entity_poly.entity_id
_entity_poly.type
_entity_poly.pdbx_seq_one_letter_code
_entity_poly.pdbx_strand_id
1 'polypeptide(L)'
;MSTLAAHKPEVGTRSQAVVEEQLAEAVSRIRVHDLLLGVLLVATWTAAYAVIMVVADKFWVLPDWLRQIGWGVYVLGVGGLVWWGLIRPLRSRINPLYAAAQVEKTLEDPKNLLTGYVDVRERGQTPEAIQLALSVRAAQVARAADVNRAVDHRNLLYLGLVFGILAVILAALFFSWRVTQFSSLLRRAFLPFTPQQIATRTQITLLDPEGGDTTITQGQTFSVKVHLGGRIPSAEAEDRPRLLLRHSLQQEEYEEIPLQSGKTARHWQGKVPDYLAQVGFWYKIAAGDAETPEYRVTVRTLPLFTDFEVQYEYPAYMNRPPDRASGPYLRTYRGTRITLRAKTNREPIRGSLEFEAQHLDPVEGQKVPGLPDSLQFTFTAREGSRYRLRMDTSVGETKVDSPW
;
A
#
# COMPACT_ATOMS: atom_id res chain seq x y z
N MET A 1 70.55 -4.45 -66.82
CA MET A 1 69.88 -5.74 -66.58
C MET A 1 70.07 -6.05 -65.10
N SER A 2 69.29 -5.48 -64.19
CA SER A 2 67.90 -5.81 -63.83
C SER A 2 67.70 -7.24 -63.33
N THR A 3 67.07 -7.31 -62.15
CA THR A 3 66.36 -8.41 -61.48
C THR A 3 67.15 -9.54 -60.82
N LEU A 4 67.13 -9.55 -59.48
CA LEU A 4 66.93 -10.72 -58.59
C LEU A 4 66.67 -10.17 -57.16
N ALA A 5 65.45 -9.66 -56.93
CA ALA A 5 64.34 -10.38 -56.33
C ALA A 5 64.40 -10.36 -54.79
N ALA A 6 63.90 -9.24 -54.26
CA ALA A 6 63.40 -9.13 -52.90
C ALA A 6 62.24 -10.12 -52.70
N HIS A 7 62.44 -11.18 -51.91
CA HIS A 7 61.37 -12.11 -51.57
C HIS A 7 61.52 -12.75 -50.18
N LYS A 8 61.85 -11.96 -49.14
CA LYS A 8 61.92 -12.45 -47.76
C LYS A 8 61.26 -11.62 -46.64
N PRO A 9 60.76 -10.38 -46.84
CA PRO A 9 60.05 -9.68 -45.75
C PRO A 9 58.59 -10.14 -45.57
N GLU A 10 57.95 -10.72 -46.60
CA GLU A 10 56.53 -11.10 -46.53
C GLU A 10 56.21 -12.28 -45.59
N VAL A 11 57.14 -13.23 -45.45
CA VAL A 11 56.90 -14.42 -44.61
C VAL A 11 56.94 -14.04 -43.13
N GLY A 12 57.83 -13.11 -42.75
CA GLY A 12 57.94 -12.61 -41.38
C GLY A 12 56.72 -11.80 -40.93
N THR A 13 56.26 -10.88 -41.76
CA THR A 13 55.06 -10.07 -41.47
C THR A 13 53.79 -10.90 -41.41
N ARG A 14 53.64 -11.93 -42.28
CA ARG A 14 52.52 -12.88 -42.20
C ARG A 14 52.56 -13.72 -40.91
N SER A 15 53.73 -14.19 -40.49
CA SER A 15 53.86 -14.95 -39.23
C SER A 15 53.60 -14.09 -38.00
N GLN A 16 54.01 -12.81 -38.01
CA GLN A 16 53.70 -11.86 -36.94
C GLN A 16 52.20 -11.56 -36.86
N ALA A 17 51.55 -11.32 -38.01
CA ALA A 17 50.11 -11.09 -38.08
C ALA A 17 49.30 -12.28 -37.53
N VAL A 18 49.70 -13.51 -37.84
CA VAL A 18 49.05 -14.72 -37.32
C VAL A 18 49.17 -14.84 -35.79
N VAL A 19 50.32 -14.48 -35.20
CA VAL A 19 50.49 -14.50 -33.73
C VAL A 19 49.65 -13.42 -33.06
N GLU A 20 49.59 -12.22 -33.65
CA GLU A 20 48.75 -11.12 -33.15
C GLU A 20 47.25 -11.45 -33.23
N GLU A 21 46.80 -12.05 -34.33
CA GLU A 21 45.42 -12.49 -34.51
C GLU A 21 45.03 -13.54 -33.46
N GLN A 22 45.89 -14.53 -33.23
CA GLN A 22 45.66 -15.57 -32.21
C GLN A 22 45.68 -15.01 -30.78
N LEU A 23 46.58 -14.05 -30.48
CA LEU A 23 46.62 -13.36 -29.19
C LEU A 23 45.38 -12.48 -28.98
N ALA A 24 44.96 -11.74 -30.00
CA ALA A 24 43.76 -10.91 -29.95
C ALA A 24 42.49 -11.75 -29.79
N GLU A 25 42.43 -12.90 -30.46
CA GLU A 25 41.34 -13.87 -30.34
C GLU A 25 41.29 -14.47 -28.91
N ALA A 26 42.44 -14.88 -28.36
CA ALA A 26 42.53 -15.36 -26.98
C ALA A 26 42.09 -14.30 -25.96
N VAL A 27 42.55 -13.05 -26.12
CA VAL A 27 42.17 -11.92 -25.24
C VAL A 27 40.68 -11.61 -25.35
N SER A 28 40.11 -11.60 -26.55
CA SER A 28 38.67 -11.38 -26.77
C SER A 28 37.84 -12.48 -26.08
N ARG A 29 38.25 -13.75 -26.22
CA ARG A 29 37.54 -14.89 -25.62
C ARG A 29 37.60 -14.87 -24.09
N ILE A 30 38.75 -14.55 -23.49
CA ILE A 30 38.88 -14.36 -22.04
C ILE A 30 37.95 -13.25 -21.56
N ARG A 31 37.89 -12.12 -22.28
CA ARG A 31 37.00 -11.00 -21.94
C ARG A 31 35.52 -11.37 -22.04
N VAL A 32 35.12 -12.13 -23.06
CA VAL A 32 33.74 -12.62 -23.21
C VAL A 32 33.40 -13.57 -22.06
N HIS A 33 34.31 -14.46 -21.69
CA HIS A 33 34.11 -15.36 -20.55
C HIS A 33 33.94 -14.60 -19.22
N ASP A 34 34.83 -13.65 -18.92
CA ASP A 34 34.76 -12.83 -17.70
C ASP A 34 33.45 -12.02 -17.66
N LEU A 35 33.02 -11.51 -18.83
CA LEU A 35 31.74 -10.80 -18.96
C LEU A 35 30.55 -11.73 -18.74
N LEU A 36 30.57 -12.95 -19.28
CA LEU A 36 29.52 -13.95 -19.04
C LEU A 36 29.45 -14.35 -17.57
N LEU A 37 30.60 -14.56 -16.91
CA LEU A 37 30.67 -14.81 -15.47
C LEU A 37 30.08 -13.63 -14.67
N GLY A 38 30.46 -12.40 -15.00
CA GLY A 38 29.95 -11.20 -14.35
C GLY A 38 28.44 -11.03 -14.50
N VAL A 39 27.91 -11.22 -15.72
CA VAL A 39 26.46 -11.17 -16.00
C VAL A 39 25.72 -12.26 -15.24
N LEU A 40 26.23 -13.49 -15.26
CA LEU A 40 25.62 -14.63 -14.57
C LEU A 40 25.61 -14.41 -13.05
N LEU A 41 26.66 -13.81 -12.49
CA LEU A 41 26.75 -13.50 -11.07
C LEU A 41 25.72 -12.44 -10.66
N VAL A 42 25.57 -11.37 -11.46
CA VAL A 42 24.51 -10.35 -11.24
C VAL A 42 23.12 -10.99 -11.36
N ALA A 43 22.91 -11.87 -12.34
CA ALA A 43 21.64 -12.57 -12.51
C ALA A 43 21.32 -13.48 -11.32
N THR A 44 22.30 -14.25 -10.83
CA THR A 44 22.15 -15.10 -9.63
C THR A 44 21.86 -14.28 -8.38
N TRP A 45 22.58 -13.18 -8.17
CA TRP A 45 22.33 -12.26 -7.04
C TRP A 45 20.91 -11.68 -7.09
N THR A 46 20.46 -11.27 -8.27
CA THR A 46 19.11 -10.72 -8.47
C THR A 46 18.03 -11.77 -8.22
N ALA A 47 18.22 -13.00 -8.73
CA ALA A 47 17.29 -14.10 -8.50
C ALA A 47 17.23 -14.49 -7.02
N ALA A 48 18.38 -14.54 -6.33
CA ALA A 48 18.45 -14.84 -4.90
C ALA A 48 17.70 -13.78 -4.08
N TYR A 49 17.94 -12.49 -4.36
CA TYR A 49 17.21 -11.39 -3.72
C TYR A 49 15.69 -11.52 -3.93
N ALA A 50 15.25 -11.76 -5.17
CA ALA A 50 13.83 -11.89 -5.49
C ALA A 50 13.18 -13.05 -4.72
N VAL A 51 13.81 -14.23 -4.70
CA VAL A 51 13.30 -15.40 -3.96
C VAL A 51 13.20 -15.12 -2.47
N ILE A 52 14.28 -14.60 -1.85
CA ILE A 52 14.31 -14.31 -0.41
C ILE A 52 13.21 -13.31 -0.05
N MET A 53 13.11 -12.20 -0.78
CA MET A 53 12.13 -11.15 -0.47
C MET A 53 10.69 -11.62 -0.69
N VAL A 54 10.41 -12.33 -1.78
CA VAL A 54 9.07 -12.84 -2.08
C VAL A 54 8.61 -13.86 -1.02
N VAL A 55 9.51 -14.74 -0.57
CA VAL A 55 9.21 -15.71 0.48
C VAL A 55 9.03 -15.02 1.82
N ALA A 56 9.97 -14.15 2.22
CA ALA A 56 9.92 -13.47 3.51
C ALA A 56 8.71 -12.53 3.65
N ASP A 57 8.40 -11.74 2.61
CA ASP A 57 7.24 -10.83 2.62
C ASP A 57 5.91 -11.58 2.66
N LYS A 58 5.88 -12.82 2.15
CA LYS A 58 4.71 -13.69 2.24
C LYS A 58 4.49 -14.26 3.64
N PHE A 59 5.55 -14.74 4.29
CA PHE A 59 5.41 -15.42 5.59
C PHE A 59 5.31 -14.44 6.76
N TRP A 60 6.00 -13.30 6.69
CA TRP A 60 6.14 -12.39 7.83
C TRP A 60 5.56 -11.00 7.62
N VAL A 61 5.02 -10.68 6.44
CA VAL A 61 4.51 -9.33 6.11
C VAL A 61 5.55 -8.27 6.48
N LEU A 62 6.57 -8.12 5.64
CA LEU A 62 7.74 -7.34 6.01
C LEU A 62 7.39 -5.85 6.19
N PRO A 63 7.82 -5.23 7.31
CA PRO A 63 7.73 -3.78 7.50
C PRO A 63 8.43 -3.01 6.37
N ASP A 64 7.97 -1.79 6.08
CA ASP A 64 8.51 -0.97 4.98
C ASP A 64 10.03 -0.71 5.12
N TRP A 65 10.51 -0.45 6.34
CA TRP A 65 11.93 -0.19 6.61
C TRP A 65 12.83 -1.39 6.28
N LEU A 66 12.36 -2.61 6.55
CA LEU A 66 13.13 -3.83 6.29
C LEU A 66 13.22 -4.12 4.79
N ARG A 67 12.16 -3.79 4.04
CA ARG A 67 12.18 -3.82 2.56
C ARG A 67 13.14 -2.79 1.98
N GLN A 68 13.19 -1.58 2.55
CA GLN A 68 14.12 -0.53 2.12
C GLN A 68 15.58 -0.91 2.38
N ILE A 69 15.89 -1.51 3.53
CA ILE A 69 17.23 -2.05 3.82
C ILE A 69 17.57 -3.17 2.83
N GLY A 70 16.65 -4.12 2.62
CA GLY A 70 16.84 -5.21 1.66
C GLY A 70 17.15 -4.69 0.25
N TRP A 71 16.40 -3.69 -0.21
CA TRP A 71 16.64 -3.03 -1.49
C TRP A 71 17.99 -2.28 -1.53
N GLY A 72 18.37 -1.61 -0.44
CA GLY A 72 19.68 -0.97 -0.31
C GLY A 72 20.83 -1.98 -0.44
N VAL A 73 20.72 -3.13 0.23
CA VAL A 73 21.69 -4.24 0.11
C VAL A 73 21.72 -4.79 -1.30
N TYR A 74 20.57 -4.93 -1.96
CA TYR A 74 20.49 -5.35 -3.35
C TYR A 74 21.22 -4.38 -4.29
N VAL A 75 20.95 -3.08 -4.20
CA VAL A 75 21.58 -2.05 -5.05
C VAL A 75 23.09 -1.97 -4.81
N LEU A 76 23.53 -2.03 -3.54
CA LEU A 76 24.95 -2.06 -3.21
C LEU A 76 25.63 -3.33 -3.74
N GLY A 77 24.98 -4.48 -3.62
CA GLY A 77 25.45 -5.76 -4.15
C GLY A 77 25.59 -5.73 -5.67
N VAL A 78 24.53 -5.36 -6.39
CA VAL A 78 24.56 -5.22 -7.86
C VAL A 78 25.62 -4.20 -8.28
N GLY A 79 25.67 -3.04 -7.63
CA GLY A 79 26.67 -2.01 -7.92
C GLY A 79 28.10 -2.50 -7.75
N GLY A 80 28.40 -3.20 -6.66
CA GLY A 80 29.71 -3.80 -6.40
C GLY A 80 30.07 -4.90 -7.42
N LEU A 81 29.11 -5.76 -7.76
CA LEU A 81 29.31 -6.84 -8.72
C LEU A 81 29.48 -6.34 -10.16
N VAL A 82 28.70 -5.33 -10.58
CA VAL A 82 28.87 -4.68 -11.89
C VAL A 82 30.19 -3.92 -11.95
N TRP A 83 30.57 -3.24 -10.86
CA TRP A 83 31.86 -2.56 -10.79
C TRP A 83 33.02 -3.54 -10.94
N TRP A 84 32.99 -4.66 -10.21
CA TRP A 84 34.09 -5.63 -10.21
C TRP A 84 34.08 -6.54 -11.45
N GLY A 85 32.91 -7.02 -11.87
CA GLY A 85 32.77 -7.99 -12.96
C GLY A 85 32.68 -7.38 -14.35
N LEU A 86 32.18 -6.15 -14.50
CA LEU A 86 32.06 -5.49 -15.80
C LEU A 86 33.01 -4.30 -15.92
N ILE A 87 32.91 -3.32 -15.03
CA ILE A 87 33.59 -2.02 -15.25
C ILE A 87 35.11 -2.12 -15.05
N ARG A 88 35.56 -2.80 -13.99
CA ARG A 88 36.98 -2.98 -13.69
C ARG A 88 37.76 -3.73 -14.78
N PRO A 89 37.32 -4.88 -15.30
CA PRO A 89 38.03 -5.59 -16.37
C PRO A 89 38.01 -4.82 -17.70
N LEU A 90 36.93 -4.10 -18.02
CA LEU A 90 36.88 -3.26 -19.22
C LEU A 90 37.78 -2.02 -19.16
N ARG A 91 38.03 -1.46 -17.96
CA ARG A 91 38.93 -0.29 -17.78
C ARG A 91 40.41 -0.67 -17.61
N SER A 92 40.70 -1.92 -17.28
CA SER A 92 42.07 -2.39 -17.09
C SER A 92 42.68 -2.74 -18.44
N ARG A 93 43.77 -2.06 -18.84
CA ARG A 93 44.55 -2.48 -20.03
C ARG A 93 45.18 -3.84 -19.70
N ILE A 94 44.71 -4.90 -20.38
CA ILE A 94 45.26 -6.25 -20.22
C ILE A 94 46.72 -6.19 -20.67
N ASN A 95 47.64 -6.53 -19.77
CA ASN A 95 49.07 -6.57 -20.08
C ASN A 95 49.31 -7.68 -21.12
N PRO A 96 49.88 -7.40 -22.30
CA PRO A 96 50.13 -8.39 -23.35
C PRO A 96 51.00 -9.56 -22.86
N LEU A 97 51.89 -9.35 -21.88
CA LEU A 97 52.66 -10.40 -21.22
C LEU A 97 51.75 -11.39 -20.46
N TYR A 98 50.66 -10.93 -19.85
CA TYR A 98 49.71 -11.79 -19.15
C TYR A 98 48.91 -12.66 -20.11
N ALA A 99 48.52 -12.10 -21.26
CA ALA A 99 47.85 -12.85 -22.32
C ALA A 99 48.77 -13.94 -22.90
N ALA A 100 50.04 -13.60 -23.16
CA ALA A 100 51.04 -14.55 -23.63
C ALA A 100 51.29 -15.67 -22.59
N ALA A 101 51.41 -15.33 -21.31
CA ALA A 101 51.61 -16.32 -20.24
C ALA A 101 50.39 -17.24 -20.03
N GLN A 102 49.16 -16.73 -20.22
CA GLN A 102 47.95 -17.53 -20.05
C GLN A 102 47.75 -18.52 -21.21
N VAL A 103 48.08 -18.13 -22.44
CA VAL A 103 48.10 -19.04 -23.59
C VAL A 103 49.24 -20.06 -23.44
N GLU A 104 50.36 -19.67 -22.87
CA GLU A 104 51.50 -20.55 -22.68
C GLU A 104 51.24 -21.68 -21.67
N LYS A 105 50.43 -21.42 -20.64
CA LYS A 105 50.01 -22.42 -19.64
C LYS A 105 49.17 -23.57 -20.20
N THR A 106 48.59 -23.45 -21.40
CA THR A 106 47.80 -24.53 -22.01
C THR A 106 48.64 -25.51 -22.82
N LEU A 107 49.93 -25.23 -23.01
CA LEU A 107 50.86 -26.08 -23.74
C LEU A 107 51.57 -27.08 -22.81
N GLU A 108 51.82 -28.28 -23.32
CA GLU A 108 52.45 -29.38 -22.57
C GLU A 108 53.97 -29.18 -22.40
N ASP A 109 54.61 -28.40 -23.29
CA ASP A 109 56.03 -28.01 -23.22
C ASP A 109 56.22 -26.53 -23.65
N PRO A 110 55.88 -25.56 -22.78
CA PRO A 110 55.73 -24.16 -23.17
C PRO A 110 57.02 -23.43 -23.59
N LYS A 111 58.18 -23.83 -23.07
CA LYS A 111 59.52 -23.25 -23.35
C LYS A 111 59.63 -21.71 -23.39
N ASN A 112 58.71 -20.96 -22.77
CA ASN A 112 58.68 -19.49 -22.74
C ASN A 112 58.78 -18.83 -24.12
N LEU A 113 58.24 -19.47 -25.16
CA LEU A 113 58.33 -19.03 -26.54
C LEU A 113 57.37 -17.87 -26.83
N LEU A 114 56.17 -17.87 -26.22
CA LEU A 114 55.16 -16.82 -26.40
C LEU A 114 55.45 -15.61 -25.52
N THR A 115 55.76 -15.84 -24.23
CA THR A 115 56.17 -14.78 -23.31
C THR A 115 57.49 -14.15 -23.73
N GLY A 116 58.46 -14.96 -24.17
CA GLY A 116 59.74 -14.48 -24.69
C GLY A 116 59.58 -13.64 -25.96
N TYR A 117 58.69 -14.02 -26.89
CA TYR A 117 58.42 -13.22 -28.08
C TYR A 117 57.84 -11.84 -27.75
N VAL A 118 56.89 -11.76 -26.81
CA VAL A 118 56.29 -10.49 -26.38
C VAL A 118 57.29 -9.63 -25.61
N ASP A 119 58.10 -10.21 -24.74
CA ASP A 119 59.15 -9.50 -23.98
C ASP A 119 60.25 -8.92 -24.90
N VAL A 120 60.71 -9.71 -25.87
CA VAL A 120 61.70 -9.31 -26.89
C VAL A 120 61.18 -8.15 -27.74
N ARG A 121 59.89 -8.17 -28.08
CA ARG A 121 59.24 -7.10 -28.86
C ARG A 121 59.04 -5.82 -28.05
N GLU A 122 58.60 -5.91 -26.80
CA GLU A 122 58.41 -4.73 -25.94
C GLU A 122 59.75 -4.05 -25.61
N ARG A 123 60.84 -4.82 -25.49
CA ARG A 123 62.17 -4.27 -25.19
C ARG A 123 62.88 -3.68 -26.41
N GLY A 124 62.49 -4.00 -27.64
CA GLY A 124 62.94 -3.36 -28.88
C GLY A 124 64.45 -3.43 -29.20
N GLN A 125 65.24 -4.22 -28.47
CA GLN A 125 66.72 -4.18 -28.50
C GLN A 125 67.36 -5.36 -29.26
N THR A 126 66.59 -6.14 -30.01
CA THR A 126 67.05 -7.42 -30.60
C THR A 126 67.05 -7.38 -32.14
N PRO A 127 68.04 -7.98 -32.82
CA PRO A 127 68.11 -8.01 -34.28
C PRO A 127 66.85 -8.59 -34.94
N GLU A 128 66.40 -7.96 -36.03
CA GLU A 128 65.15 -8.29 -36.75
C GLU A 128 65.06 -9.75 -37.19
N ALA A 129 66.19 -10.37 -37.57
CA ALA A 129 66.26 -11.79 -37.94
C ALA A 129 65.92 -12.76 -36.79
N ILE A 130 66.27 -12.40 -35.55
CA ILE A 130 65.98 -13.21 -34.36
C ILE A 130 64.51 -13.07 -34.00
N GLN A 131 63.95 -11.86 -34.12
CA GLN A 131 62.52 -11.62 -33.93
C GLN A 131 61.67 -12.41 -34.93
N LEU A 132 62.13 -12.53 -36.17
CA LEU A 132 61.47 -13.29 -37.24
C LEU A 132 61.55 -14.81 -37.02
N ALA A 133 62.70 -15.31 -36.55
CA ALA A 133 62.84 -16.73 -36.21
C ALA A 133 61.98 -17.11 -34.98
N LEU A 134 61.88 -16.21 -34.00
CA LEU A 134 61.08 -16.40 -32.80
C LEU A 134 59.58 -16.28 -33.12
N SER A 135 59.17 -15.37 -34.02
CA SER A 135 57.78 -15.24 -34.45
C SER A 135 57.28 -16.47 -35.21
N VAL A 136 58.10 -17.07 -36.07
CA VAL A 136 57.75 -18.31 -36.80
C VAL A 136 57.57 -19.49 -35.83
N ARG A 137 58.46 -19.63 -34.84
CA ARG A 137 58.35 -20.69 -33.81
C ARG A 137 57.16 -20.44 -32.87
N ALA A 138 56.95 -19.19 -32.44
CA ALA A 138 55.80 -18.81 -31.63
C ALA A 138 54.47 -19.01 -32.38
N ALA A 139 54.43 -18.77 -33.69
CA ALA A 139 53.25 -19.02 -34.53
C ALA A 139 52.91 -20.52 -34.65
N GLN A 140 53.91 -21.39 -34.73
CA GLN A 140 53.70 -22.84 -34.75
C GLN A 140 53.13 -23.36 -33.43
N VAL A 141 53.63 -22.82 -32.31
CA VAL A 141 53.19 -23.17 -30.95
C VAL A 141 51.80 -22.59 -30.64
N ALA A 142 51.53 -21.34 -31.05
CA ALA A 142 50.21 -20.73 -30.93
C ALA A 142 49.13 -21.49 -31.72
N ARG A 143 49.46 -22.03 -32.90
CA ARG A 143 48.53 -22.87 -33.68
C ARG A 143 48.21 -24.21 -33.02
N ALA A 144 49.09 -24.71 -32.15
CA ALA A 144 48.92 -25.96 -31.42
C ALA A 144 48.26 -25.76 -30.03
N ALA A 145 48.18 -24.51 -29.54
CA ALA A 145 47.56 -24.20 -28.26
C ALA A 145 46.02 -24.21 -28.38
N ASP A 146 45.38 -25.15 -27.69
CA ASP A 146 43.91 -25.17 -27.61
C ASP A 146 43.43 -24.16 -26.56
N VAL A 147 43.08 -22.97 -27.04
CA VAL A 147 42.58 -21.85 -26.22
C VAL A 147 41.31 -22.25 -25.44
N ASN A 148 40.57 -23.29 -25.86
CA ASN A 148 39.37 -23.76 -25.17
C ASN A 148 39.64 -24.36 -23.77
N ARG A 149 40.87 -24.82 -23.51
CA ARG A 149 41.28 -25.36 -22.19
C ARG A 149 41.80 -24.31 -21.22
N ALA A 150 42.04 -23.07 -21.66
CA ALA A 150 42.59 -21.99 -20.83
C ALA A 150 41.60 -21.41 -19.80
N VAL A 151 40.32 -21.77 -19.93
CA VAL A 151 39.19 -21.13 -19.25
C VAL A 151 38.52 -22.14 -18.34
N ASP A 152 38.47 -21.82 -17.04
CA ASP A 152 37.94 -22.73 -16.02
C ASP A 152 36.41 -22.71 -16.01
N HIS A 153 35.80 -23.59 -16.80
CA HIS A 153 34.34 -23.68 -16.98
C HIS A 153 33.58 -24.13 -15.72
N ARG A 154 34.28 -24.60 -14.68
CA ARG A 154 33.67 -25.12 -13.45
C ARG A 154 32.82 -24.06 -12.73
N ASN A 155 33.35 -22.84 -12.60
CA ASN A 155 32.64 -21.77 -11.91
C ASN A 155 31.39 -21.31 -12.67
N LEU A 156 31.43 -21.28 -14.00
CA LEU A 156 30.25 -21.04 -14.85
C LEU A 156 29.18 -22.10 -14.64
N LEU A 157 29.56 -23.37 -14.59
CA LEU A 157 28.63 -24.48 -14.40
C LEU A 157 27.97 -24.45 -13.01
N TYR A 158 28.73 -24.25 -11.94
CA TYR A 158 28.17 -24.12 -10.59
C TYR A 158 27.24 -22.92 -10.47
N LEU A 159 27.67 -21.76 -10.96
CA LEU A 159 26.87 -20.53 -10.89
C LEU A 159 25.62 -20.62 -11.77
N GLY A 160 25.72 -21.27 -12.93
CA GLY A 160 24.60 -21.55 -13.82
C GLY A 160 23.60 -22.54 -13.21
N LEU A 161 24.09 -23.56 -12.50
CA LEU A 161 23.25 -24.49 -11.75
C LEU A 161 22.51 -23.79 -10.61
N VAL A 162 23.20 -22.96 -9.82
CA VAL A 162 22.56 -22.18 -8.74
C VAL A 162 21.51 -21.23 -9.31
N PHE A 163 21.83 -20.51 -10.39
CA PHE A 163 20.86 -19.69 -11.10
C PHE A 163 19.65 -20.50 -11.58
N GLY A 164 19.88 -21.66 -12.19
CA GLY A 164 18.85 -22.57 -12.65
C GLY A 164 17.91 -23.01 -11.52
N ILE A 165 18.45 -23.39 -10.37
CA ILE A 165 17.67 -23.75 -9.18
C ILE A 165 16.81 -22.57 -8.73
N LEU A 166 17.39 -21.37 -8.60
CA LEU A 166 16.66 -20.18 -8.20
C LEU A 166 15.55 -19.82 -9.19
N ALA A 167 15.80 -19.96 -10.49
CA ALA A 167 14.82 -19.72 -11.54
C ALA A 167 13.67 -20.74 -11.48
N VAL A 168 13.96 -22.02 -11.23
CA VAL A 168 12.93 -23.07 -11.04
C VAL A 168 12.09 -22.77 -9.80
N ILE A 169 12.70 -22.35 -8.69
CA ILE A 169 11.97 -21.92 -7.49
C ILE A 169 11.04 -20.75 -7.84
N LEU A 170 11.56 -19.71 -8.49
CA LEU A 170 10.77 -18.55 -8.88
C LEU A 170 9.60 -18.92 -9.81
N ALA A 171 9.83 -19.82 -10.77
CA ALA A 171 8.80 -20.35 -11.66
C ALA A 171 7.75 -21.18 -10.90
N ALA A 172 8.17 -22.03 -9.95
CA ALA A 172 7.26 -22.78 -9.10
C ALA A 172 6.40 -21.85 -8.23
N LEU A 173 6.98 -20.77 -7.67
CA LEU A 173 6.24 -19.74 -6.94
C LEU A 173 5.25 -19.01 -7.87
N PHE A 174 5.65 -18.72 -9.11
CA PHE A 174 4.78 -18.10 -10.11
C PHE A 174 3.59 -18.98 -10.50
N PHE A 175 3.79 -20.28 -10.74
CA PHE A 175 2.70 -21.20 -11.12
C PHE A 175 1.83 -21.63 -9.94
N SER A 176 2.41 -21.76 -8.75
CA SER A 176 1.67 -22.11 -7.54
C SER A 176 0.72 -20.99 -7.10
N TRP A 177 1.05 -19.73 -7.40
CA TRP A 177 0.29 -18.56 -6.93
C TRP A 177 -0.43 -17.84 -8.06
N ARG A 178 -1.54 -17.15 -7.76
CA ARG A 178 -2.23 -16.32 -8.76
C ARG A 178 -1.27 -15.25 -9.28
N VAL A 179 -1.22 -15.06 -10.60
CA VAL A 179 -0.32 -14.11 -11.30
C VAL A 179 -0.35 -12.70 -10.68
N THR A 180 -1.53 -12.27 -10.19
CA THR A 180 -1.71 -10.98 -9.53
C THR A 180 -1.02 -10.87 -8.17
N GLN A 181 -0.94 -11.95 -7.40
CA GLN A 181 -0.26 -11.96 -6.10
C GLN A 181 1.26 -11.99 -6.27
N PHE A 182 1.76 -12.84 -7.17
CA PHE A 182 3.20 -12.93 -7.44
C PHE A 182 3.75 -11.60 -7.98
N SER A 183 3.05 -10.99 -8.95
CA SER A 183 3.47 -9.69 -9.50
C SER A 183 3.43 -8.56 -8.47
N SER A 184 2.49 -8.59 -7.53
CA SER A 184 2.44 -7.64 -6.41
C SER A 184 3.65 -7.80 -5.46
N LEU A 185 3.96 -9.02 -5.05
CA LEU A 185 5.13 -9.30 -4.19
C LEU A 185 6.45 -8.93 -4.88
N LEU A 186 6.58 -9.24 -6.17
CA LEU A 186 7.78 -8.89 -6.94
C LEU A 186 7.93 -7.37 -7.07
N ARG A 187 6.84 -6.64 -7.35
CA ARG A 187 6.85 -5.17 -7.38
C ARG A 187 7.22 -4.58 -6.03
N ARG A 188 6.68 -5.10 -4.92
CA ARG A 188 7.02 -4.64 -3.56
C ARG A 188 8.49 -4.89 -3.19
N ALA A 189 9.09 -5.98 -3.69
CA ALA A 189 10.51 -6.26 -3.50
C ALA A 189 11.44 -5.28 -4.24
N PHE A 190 11.07 -4.85 -5.46
CA PHE A 190 11.91 -3.95 -6.28
C PHE A 190 11.54 -2.46 -6.17
N LEU A 191 10.35 -2.13 -5.66
CA LEU A 191 9.85 -0.76 -5.49
C LEU A 191 9.32 -0.55 -4.05
N PRO A 192 10.21 -0.51 -3.03
CA PRO A 192 9.83 -0.43 -1.62
C PRO A 192 9.38 0.98 -1.17
N PHE A 193 9.49 1.99 -2.02
CA PHE A 193 9.22 3.40 -1.67
C PHE A 193 7.77 3.82 -1.88
N THR A 194 6.93 2.94 -2.41
CA THR A 194 5.50 3.21 -2.56
C THR A 194 4.76 2.57 -1.38
N PRO A 195 4.02 3.33 -0.56
CA PRO A 195 3.18 2.77 0.49
C PRO A 195 2.03 2.00 -0.15
N GLN A 196 2.27 0.72 -0.47
CA GLN A 196 1.30 -0.16 -1.07
C GLN A 196 0.76 -1.08 0.02
N GLN A 197 -0.52 -0.89 0.35
CA GLN A 197 -1.28 -1.86 1.11
C GLN A 197 -1.21 -3.22 0.39
N ILE A 198 -1.08 -4.30 1.16
CA ILE A 198 -1.07 -5.66 0.63
C ILE A 198 -2.28 -5.81 -0.30
N ALA A 199 -2.12 -6.43 -1.47
CA ALA A 199 -3.27 -6.84 -2.27
C ALA A 199 -3.99 -7.94 -1.48
N THR A 200 -4.90 -7.53 -0.61
CA THR A 200 -5.65 -8.41 0.28
C THR A 200 -6.50 -9.34 -0.57
N ARG A 201 -6.57 -10.61 -0.17
CA ARG A 201 -7.39 -11.64 -0.80
C ARG A 201 -8.87 -11.33 -0.65
N THR A 202 -9.22 -10.60 0.40
CA THR A 202 -10.55 -10.07 0.66
C THR A 202 -10.60 -8.60 0.23
N GLN A 203 -11.64 -8.20 -0.49
CA GLN A 203 -11.93 -6.78 -0.77
C GLN A 203 -13.20 -6.40 -0.03
N ILE A 204 -13.17 -5.29 0.72
CA ILE A 204 -14.30 -4.80 1.50
C ILE A 204 -14.83 -3.53 0.85
N THR A 205 -16.06 -3.58 0.35
CA THR A 205 -16.77 -2.39 -0.13
C THR A 205 -17.92 -2.10 0.82
N LEU A 206 -17.91 -0.91 1.44
CA LEU A 206 -19.00 -0.47 2.30
C LEU A 206 -20.21 -0.08 1.44
N LEU A 207 -21.36 -0.68 1.70
CA LEU A 207 -22.62 -0.38 1.00
C LEU A 207 -23.48 0.59 1.81
N ASP A 208 -23.46 0.47 3.13
CA ASP A 208 -24.33 1.22 4.04
C ASP A 208 -23.62 1.36 5.40
N PRO A 209 -23.34 2.58 5.89
CA PRO A 209 -23.59 3.88 5.26
C PRO A 209 -22.62 4.19 4.10
N GLU A 210 -23.10 4.89 3.05
CA GLU A 210 -22.26 5.35 1.94
C GLU A 210 -21.22 6.36 2.44
N GLY A 211 -19.93 6.05 2.28
CA GLY A 211 -18.82 6.88 2.77
C GLY A 211 -18.41 6.63 4.23
N GLY A 212 -19.12 5.76 4.95
CA GLY A 212 -18.75 5.27 6.29
C GLY A 212 -19.07 6.18 7.45
N ASP A 213 -18.84 7.48 7.34
CA ASP A 213 -19.24 8.43 8.38
C ASP A 213 -20.76 8.64 8.34
N THR A 214 -21.41 8.51 9.49
CA THR A 214 -22.86 8.75 9.58
C THR A 214 -23.26 9.42 10.88
N THR A 215 -24.43 10.03 10.85
CA THR A 215 -25.09 10.55 12.04
C THR A 215 -26.37 9.78 12.27
N ILE A 216 -26.52 9.24 13.47
CA ILE A 216 -27.77 8.59 13.92
C ILE A 216 -28.39 9.39 15.06
N THR A 217 -29.70 9.26 15.21
CA THR A 217 -30.42 9.85 16.35
C THR A 217 -30.49 8.82 17.48
N GLN A 218 -30.36 9.28 18.72
CA GLN A 218 -30.29 8.43 19.90
C GLN A 218 -31.52 7.52 19.98
N GLY A 219 -31.27 6.22 20.16
CA GLY A 219 -32.30 5.18 20.13
C GLY A 219 -32.60 4.59 18.75
N GLN A 220 -32.05 5.14 17.67
CA GLN A 220 -32.03 4.45 16.38
C GLN A 220 -30.94 3.39 16.37
N THR A 221 -31.26 2.21 15.86
CA THR A 221 -30.24 1.18 15.67
C THR A 221 -29.36 1.51 14.46
N PHE A 222 -28.05 1.41 14.66
CA PHE A 222 -27.06 1.43 13.58
C PHE A 222 -26.80 0.02 13.04
N SER A 223 -26.86 -0.13 11.71
CA SER A 223 -26.47 -1.35 11.01
C SER A 223 -25.53 -1.04 9.87
N VAL A 224 -24.51 -1.87 9.71
CA VAL A 224 -23.54 -1.76 8.61
C VAL A 224 -23.79 -2.88 7.61
N LYS A 225 -23.73 -2.55 6.31
CA LYS A 225 -23.72 -3.54 5.23
C LYS A 225 -22.44 -3.42 4.42
N VAL A 226 -21.78 -4.54 4.21
CA VAL A 226 -20.57 -4.64 3.38
C VAL A 226 -20.73 -5.67 2.29
N HIS A 227 -20.11 -5.39 1.15
CA HIS A 227 -19.85 -6.34 0.10
C HIS A 227 -18.42 -6.87 0.24
N LEU A 228 -18.27 -8.18 0.40
CA LEU A 228 -17.00 -8.88 0.46
C LEU A 228 -16.68 -9.53 -0.90
N GLY A 229 -15.66 -8.99 -1.57
CA GLY A 229 -15.06 -9.54 -2.78
C GLY A 229 -13.90 -10.50 -2.48
N GLY A 230 -13.53 -11.33 -3.45
CA GLY A 230 -12.37 -12.22 -3.33
C GLY A 230 -12.62 -13.50 -2.54
N ARG A 231 -11.66 -13.91 -1.68
CA ARG A 231 -11.74 -15.11 -0.84
C ARG A 231 -12.35 -14.75 0.51
N ILE A 232 -13.62 -15.08 0.70
CA ILE A 232 -14.36 -14.77 1.92
C ILE A 232 -14.02 -15.84 2.98
N PRO A 233 -13.55 -15.46 4.18
CA PRO A 233 -13.36 -16.39 5.30
C PRO A 233 -14.70 -17.00 5.73
N SER A 234 -14.69 -18.25 6.20
CA SER A 234 -15.88 -18.87 6.79
C SER A 234 -16.30 -18.15 8.08
N ALA A 235 -17.60 -18.14 8.39
CA ALA A 235 -18.14 -17.48 9.59
C ALA A 235 -17.57 -18.05 10.92
N GLU A 236 -17.05 -19.27 10.88
CA GLU A 236 -16.47 -20.01 12.02
C GLU A 236 -14.94 -19.90 12.10
N ALA A 237 -14.28 -19.26 11.13
CA ALA A 237 -12.84 -19.08 11.14
C ALA A 237 -12.42 -17.95 12.10
N GLU A 238 -11.17 -17.99 12.57
CA GLU A 238 -10.59 -16.92 13.40
C GLU A 238 -10.61 -15.57 12.68
N ASP A 239 -10.41 -15.58 11.35
CA ASP A 239 -10.41 -14.37 10.51
C ASP A 239 -11.81 -13.98 9.99
N ARG A 240 -12.87 -14.37 10.70
CA ARG A 240 -14.25 -14.08 10.28
C ARG A 240 -14.52 -12.58 10.11
N PRO A 241 -15.46 -12.19 9.22
CA PRO A 241 -15.86 -10.79 9.08
C PRO A 241 -16.42 -10.25 10.40
N ARG A 242 -15.80 -9.19 10.94
CA ARG A 242 -16.15 -8.54 12.20
C ARG A 242 -16.14 -7.02 12.06
N LEU A 243 -17.03 -6.38 12.80
CA LEU A 243 -17.03 -4.95 13.04
C LEU A 243 -16.29 -4.70 14.35
N LEU A 244 -15.27 -3.86 14.30
CA LEU A 244 -14.47 -3.45 15.44
C LEU A 244 -14.92 -2.04 15.83
N LEU A 245 -15.41 -1.89 17.07
CA LEU A 245 -15.97 -0.63 17.58
C LEU A 245 -15.18 -0.14 18.78
N ARG A 246 -15.01 1.18 18.91
CA ARG A 246 -14.48 1.81 20.12
C ARG A 246 -15.16 3.14 20.42
N HIS A 247 -15.29 3.46 21.70
CA HIS A 247 -15.92 4.69 22.17
C HIS A 247 -14.96 5.85 22.42
N SER A 248 -13.66 5.56 22.52
CA SER A 248 -12.63 6.57 22.73
C SER A 248 -11.38 6.21 21.93
N LEU A 249 -10.70 7.21 21.38
CA LEU A 249 -9.42 7.01 20.68
C LEU A 249 -8.29 6.58 21.63
N GLN A 250 -8.45 6.81 22.93
CA GLN A 250 -7.50 6.38 23.98
C GLN A 250 -7.71 4.92 24.38
N GLN A 251 -8.85 4.33 24.01
CA GLN A 251 -9.13 2.93 24.24
C GLN A 251 -8.41 2.10 23.18
N GLU A 252 -7.49 1.24 23.62
CA GLU A 252 -6.72 0.35 22.73
C GLU A 252 -7.54 -0.88 22.30
N GLU A 253 -8.44 -1.34 23.17
CA GLU A 253 -9.24 -2.54 22.93
C GLU A 253 -10.53 -2.21 22.17
N TYR A 254 -10.72 -2.90 21.04
CA TYR A 254 -11.93 -2.80 20.23
C TYR A 254 -12.96 -3.84 20.70
N GLU A 255 -14.22 -3.44 20.75
CA GLU A 255 -15.34 -4.37 20.89
C GLU A 255 -15.63 -5.02 19.53
N GLU A 256 -15.64 -6.36 19.51
CA GLU A 256 -15.87 -7.12 18.29
C GLU A 256 -17.34 -7.52 18.15
N ILE A 257 -17.96 -7.10 17.05
CA ILE A 257 -19.32 -7.48 16.68
C ILE A 257 -19.23 -8.36 15.43
N PRO A 258 -19.62 -9.65 15.50
CA PRO A 258 -19.55 -10.53 14.34
C PRO A 258 -20.54 -10.07 13.26
N LEU A 259 -20.09 -10.03 12.01
CA LEU A 259 -20.99 -9.81 10.89
C LEU A 259 -21.70 -11.11 10.54
N GLN A 260 -22.95 -11.00 10.09
CA GLN A 260 -23.77 -12.11 9.63
C GLN A 260 -23.87 -12.08 8.11
N SER A 261 -23.82 -13.25 7.47
CA SER A 261 -24.07 -13.34 6.03
C SER A 261 -25.51 -12.93 5.74
N GLY A 262 -25.68 -11.98 4.83
CA GLY A 262 -26.96 -11.53 4.31
C GLY A 262 -27.52 -12.49 3.26
N LYS A 263 -28.47 -11.98 2.44
CA LYS A 263 -29.17 -12.76 1.40
C LYS A 263 -28.26 -13.34 0.31
N THR A 264 -27.08 -12.75 0.11
CA THR A 264 -26.07 -13.22 -0.84
C THR A 264 -24.82 -13.55 -0.04
N ALA A 265 -24.10 -14.63 -0.39
CA ALA A 265 -22.87 -15.04 0.29
C ALA A 265 -21.76 -13.95 0.33
N ARG A 266 -21.86 -12.93 -0.54
CA ARG A 266 -20.96 -11.78 -0.60
C ARG A 266 -21.43 -10.56 0.19
N HIS A 267 -22.69 -10.52 0.63
CA HIS A 267 -23.20 -9.42 1.43
C HIS A 267 -23.21 -9.82 2.89
N TRP A 268 -22.65 -8.97 3.74
CA TRP A 268 -22.59 -9.20 5.17
C TRP A 268 -23.16 -7.98 5.89
N GLN A 269 -23.85 -8.24 6.99
CA GLN A 269 -24.49 -7.20 7.79
C GLN A 269 -24.12 -7.35 9.27
N GLY A 270 -23.85 -6.22 9.92
CA GLY A 270 -23.61 -6.15 11.37
C GLY A 270 -24.61 -5.19 11.98
N LYS A 271 -25.33 -5.63 13.00
CA LYS A 271 -26.19 -4.75 13.80
C LYS A 271 -25.43 -4.39 15.07
N VAL A 272 -25.16 -3.11 15.28
CA VAL A 272 -24.56 -2.66 16.54
C VAL A 272 -25.63 -2.71 17.62
N PRO A 273 -25.38 -3.37 18.77
CA PRO A 273 -26.31 -3.38 19.88
C PRO A 273 -26.66 -1.97 20.36
N ASP A 274 -27.92 -1.74 20.74
CA ASP A 274 -28.41 -0.40 21.09
C ASP A 274 -27.67 0.21 22.30
N TYR A 275 -27.10 -0.61 23.20
CA TYR A 275 -26.30 -0.13 24.34
C TYR A 275 -24.95 0.49 23.91
N LEU A 276 -24.38 0.04 22.79
CA LEU A 276 -23.17 0.61 22.19
C LEU A 276 -23.48 1.78 21.24
N ALA A 277 -24.73 1.92 20.80
CA ALA A 277 -25.15 3.03 19.96
C ALA A 277 -25.69 4.24 20.75
N GLN A 278 -25.52 4.28 22.08
CA GLN A 278 -26.00 5.38 22.93
C GLN A 278 -25.16 6.65 22.82
N VAL A 279 -23.87 6.50 22.54
CA VAL A 279 -22.88 7.57 22.44
C VAL A 279 -22.16 7.45 21.10
N GLY A 280 -21.60 8.54 20.59
CA GLY A 280 -20.79 8.49 19.38
C GLY A 280 -19.63 7.50 19.53
N PHE A 281 -19.33 6.78 18.44
CA PHE A 281 -18.29 5.76 18.41
C PHE A 281 -17.53 5.76 17.09
N TRP A 282 -16.34 5.19 17.13
CA TRP A 282 -15.53 4.91 15.95
C TRP A 282 -15.65 3.43 15.62
N TYR A 283 -15.71 3.11 14.33
CA TYR A 283 -15.75 1.72 13.89
C TYR A 283 -14.90 1.49 12.65
N LYS A 284 -14.40 0.27 12.52
CA LYS A 284 -13.78 -0.25 11.31
C LYS A 284 -14.24 -1.69 11.08
N ILE A 285 -14.04 -2.19 9.87
CA ILE A 285 -14.48 -3.52 9.48
C ILE A 285 -13.25 -4.32 9.10
N ALA A 286 -13.11 -5.50 9.69
CA ALA A 286 -12.04 -6.43 9.41
C ALA A 286 -12.62 -7.73 8.85
N ALA A 287 -12.06 -8.23 7.76
CA ALA A 287 -12.44 -9.52 7.19
C ALA A 287 -11.22 -10.18 6.52
N GLY A 288 -10.79 -11.33 7.04
CA GLY A 288 -9.60 -11.99 6.51
C GLY A 288 -8.35 -11.13 6.72
N ASP A 289 -7.70 -10.80 5.61
CA ASP A 289 -6.51 -9.97 5.55
C ASP A 289 -6.79 -8.48 5.26
N ALA A 290 -8.06 -8.08 5.16
CA ALA A 290 -8.46 -6.71 4.82
C ALA A 290 -9.10 -5.98 6.00
N GLU A 291 -8.75 -4.71 6.14
CA GLU A 291 -9.38 -3.76 7.07
C GLU A 291 -9.81 -2.49 6.33
N THR A 292 -10.95 -1.92 6.71
CA THR A 292 -11.38 -0.60 6.23
C THR A 292 -10.72 0.53 7.01
N PRO A 293 -10.70 1.76 6.47
CA PRO A 293 -10.49 2.95 7.28
C PRO A 293 -11.43 3.00 8.48
N GLU A 294 -11.03 3.75 9.50
CA GLU A 294 -11.86 3.98 10.67
C GLU A 294 -12.84 5.12 10.39
N TYR A 295 -14.12 4.86 10.63
CA TYR A 295 -15.23 5.77 10.39
C TYR A 295 -15.86 6.20 11.71
N ARG A 296 -16.54 7.35 11.70
CA ARG A 296 -17.16 7.93 12.89
C ARG A 296 -18.68 7.95 12.77
N VAL A 297 -19.32 7.37 13.78
CA VAL A 297 -20.77 7.51 14.00
C VAL A 297 -21.01 8.56 15.05
N THR A 298 -21.73 9.62 14.68
CA THR A 298 -22.15 10.67 15.60
C THR A 298 -23.57 10.42 16.06
N VAL A 299 -23.76 10.20 17.37
CA VAL A 299 -25.10 10.06 17.95
C VAL A 299 -25.61 11.44 18.36
N ARG A 300 -26.83 11.79 17.93
CA ARG A 300 -27.50 13.05 18.27
C ARG A 300 -28.74 12.78 19.11
N THR A 301 -29.00 13.62 20.11
CA THR A 301 -30.21 13.51 20.92
C THR A 301 -31.45 13.94 20.12
N LEU A 302 -32.60 13.31 20.38
CA LEU A 302 -33.88 13.74 19.82
C LEU A 302 -34.18 15.20 20.19
N PRO A 303 -34.84 15.97 19.31
CA PRO A 303 -35.39 17.26 19.68
C PRO A 303 -36.36 17.10 20.87
N LEU A 304 -36.16 17.89 21.93
CA LEU A 304 -36.97 17.89 23.14
C LEU A 304 -37.23 19.33 23.63
N PHE A 305 -38.42 19.58 24.17
CA PHE A 305 -38.69 20.78 24.97
C PHE A 305 -38.14 20.56 26.39
N THR A 306 -37.21 21.41 26.80
CA THR A 306 -36.44 21.23 28.04
C THR A 306 -37.01 22.02 29.21
N ASP A 307 -37.60 23.19 28.94
CA ASP A 307 -38.10 24.10 29.96
C ASP A 307 -39.31 24.89 29.43
N PHE A 308 -40.21 25.28 30.32
CA PHE A 308 -41.44 25.99 30.00
C PHE A 308 -41.62 27.18 30.94
N GLU A 309 -41.81 28.35 30.36
CA GLU A 309 -42.14 29.58 31.07
C GLU A 309 -43.46 30.13 30.56
N VAL A 310 -44.39 30.38 31.48
CA VAL A 310 -45.74 30.81 31.16
C VAL A 310 -45.98 32.18 31.77
N GLN A 311 -46.50 33.10 30.98
CA GLN A 311 -46.98 34.39 31.46
C GLN A 311 -48.49 34.48 31.26
N TYR A 312 -49.19 34.85 32.33
CA TYR A 312 -50.65 35.00 32.35
C TYR A 312 -51.02 36.48 32.43
N GLU A 313 -51.77 36.94 31.45
CA GLU A 313 -52.41 38.27 31.45
C GLU A 313 -53.92 38.08 31.68
N TYR A 314 -54.35 38.29 32.92
CA TYR A 314 -55.75 38.12 33.31
C TYR A 314 -56.65 39.19 32.68
N PRO A 315 -57.94 38.88 32.44
CA PRO A 315 -58.89 39.88 31.98
C PRO A 315 -59.00 41.08 32.94
N ALA A 316 -59.16 42.28 32.39
CA ALA A 316 -59.20 43.52 33.16
C ALA A 316 -60.25 43.51 34.31
N TYR A 317 -61.38 42.84 34.10
CA TYR A 317 -62.45 42.74 35.11
C TYR A 317 -62.04 41.96 36.38
N MET A 318 -60.98 41.15 36.32
CA MET A 318 -60.48 40.42 37.49
C MET A 318 -59.62 41.31 38.40
N ASN A 319 -59.15 42.45 37.89
CA ASN A 319 -58.25 43.37 38.60
C ASN A 319 -57.05 42.64 39.25
N ARG A 320 -56.47 41.67 38.53
CA ARG A 320 -55.32 40.89 38.99
C ARG A 320 -54.05 41.31 38.23
N PRO A 321 -52.90 41.42 38.91
CA PRO A 321 -51.63 41.63 38.22
C PRO A 321 -51.27 40.40 37.36
N PRO A 322 -50.44 40.57 36.31
CA PRO A 322 -49.92 39.46 35.55
C PRO A 322 -49.17 38.45 36.43
N ASP A 323 -49.30 37.18 36.11
CA ASP A 323 -48.68 36.08 36.86
C ASP A 323 -47.71 35.29 35.98
N ARG A 324 -46.74 34.63 36.60
CA ARG A 324 -45.76 33.79 35.92
C ARG A 324 -45.72 32.41 36.55
N ALA A 325 -45.80 31.38 35.71
CA ALA A 325 -45.62 30.00 36.12
C ALA A 325 -44.49 29.37 35.30
N SER A 326 -43.91 28.31 35.86
CA SER A 326 -43.01 27.42 35.14
C SER A 326 -43.66 26.05 35.02
N GLY A 327 -43.38 25.37 33.91
CA GLY A 327 -43.89 24.05 33.62
C GLY A 327 -44.99 24.01 32.56
N PRO A 328 -45.30 22.81 32.07
CA PRO A 328 -46.19 22.63 30.93
C PRO A 328 -47.68 22.68 31.31
N TYR A 329 -48.02 22.56 32.60
CA TYR A 329 -49.41 22.55 33.02
C TYR A 329 -49.97 23.96 33.15
N LEU A 330 -50.93 24.28 32.28
CA LEU A 330 -51.59 25.58 32.26
C LEU A 330 -52.83 25.55 33.16
N ARG A 331 -52.85 26.37 34.21
CA ARG A 331 -54.01 26.53 35.11
C ARG A 331 -54.39 27.99 35.18
N THR A 332 -55.50 28.35 34.53
CA THR A 332 -55.94 29.73 34.49
C THR A 332 -57.45 29.84 34.25
N TYR A 333 -57.97 31.07 34.27
CA TYR A 333 -59.36 31.38 34.01
C TYR A 333 -59.63 31.62 32.52
N ARG A 334 -60.87 31.38 32.10
CA ARG A 334 -61.33 31.68 30.74
C ARG A 334 -61.16 33.17 30.43
N GLY A 335 -60.64 33.46 29.23
CA GLY A 335 -60.35 34.81 28.75
C GLY A 335 -58.95 35.31 29.09
N THR A 336 -58.15 34.56 29.87
CA THR A 336 -56.75 34.92 30.15
C THR A 336 -55.90 34.75 28.89
N ARG A 337 -55.10 35.76 28.56
CA ARG A 337 -54.09 35.65 27.49
C ARG A 337 -52.85 34.97 28.08
N ILE A 338 -52.42 33.90 27.42
CA ILE A 338 -51.29 33.06 27.81
C ILE A 338 -50.18 33.28 26.80
N THR A 339 -48.99 33.59 27.31
CA THR A 339 -47.74 33.58 26.54
C THR A 339 -46.88 32.44 27.07
N LEU A 340 -46.82 31.34 26.34
CA LEU A 340 -46.02 30.16 26.66
C LEU A 340 -44.70 30.23 25.89
N ARG A 341 -43.59 30.29 26.61
CA ARG A 341 -42.23 30.19 26.06
C ARG A 341 -41.67 28.81 26.39
N ALA A 342 -41.38 28.01 25.37
CA ALA A 342 -40.80 26.69 25.51
C ALA A 342 -39.35 26.71 25.01
N LYS A 343 -38.39 26.35 25.87
CA LYS A 343 -36.97 26.19 25.51
C LYS A 343 -36.75 24.80 24.91
N THR A 344 -35.90 24.70 23.92
CA THR A 344 -35.60 23.47 23.18
C THR A 344 -34.12 23.15 23.26
N ASN A 345 -33.76 21.86 23.27
CA ASN A 345 -32.35 21.45 23.24
C ASN A 345 -31.66 21.70 21.89
N ARG A 346 -32.42 22.09 20.87
CA ARG A 346 -31.97 22.40 19.50
C ARG A 346 -32.71 23.60 18.96
N GLU A 347 -32.10 24.32 18.01
CA GLU A 347 -32.74 25.44 17.34
C GLU A 347 -33.96 24.97 16.51
N PRO A 348 -35.19 25.40 16.86
CA PRO A 348 -36.38 25.07 16.10
C PRO A 348 -36.48 25.96 14.86
N ILE A 349 -36.94 25.42 13.72
CA ILE A 349 -37.32 26.21 12.55
C ILE A 349 -38.79 26.60 12.65
N ARG A 350 -39.65 25.64 12.99
CA ARG A 350 -41.09 25.83 13.19
C ARG A 350 -41.54 25.11 14.44
N GLY A 351 -42.64 25.58 15.01
CA GLY A 351 -43.40 24.76 15.95
C GLY A 351 -44.86 25.16 15.97
N SER A 352 -45.69 24.23 16.39
CA SER A 352 -47.13 24.43 16.53
C SER A 352 -47.59 23.88 17.87
N LEU A 353 -48.57 24.55 18.47
CA LEU A 353 -49.32 24.06 19.61
C LEU A 353 -50.69 23.62 19.08
N GLU A 354 -50.92 22.31 19.10
CA GLU A 354 -52.14 21.67 18.64
C GLU A 354 -53.01 21.29 19.83
N PHE A 355 -54.26 21.77 19.86
CA PHE A 355 -55.22 21.34 20.88
C PHE A 355 -55.86 20.01 20.50
N GLU A 356 -56.19 19.17 21.49
CA GLU A 356 -56.94 17.93 21.27
C GLU A 356 -58.41 18.21 20.89
N ALA A 357 -58.95 19.33 21.37
CA ALA A 357 -60.26 19.83 20.98
C ALA A 357 -60.23 20.36 19.54
N GLN A 358 -60.91 19.66 18.62
CA GLN A 358 -60.86 19.93 17.17
C GLN A 358 -61.40 21.32 16.77
N HIS A 359 -62.20 21.96 17.62
CA HIS A 359 -62.73 23.31 17.38
C HIS A 359 -61.82 24.43 17.85
N LEU A 360 -60.67 24.11 18.44
CA LEU A 360 -59.63 25.08 18.79
C LEU A 360 -58.57 25.08 17.69
N ASP A 361 -58.34 26.25 17.10
CA ASP A 361 -57.32 26.41 16.08
C ASP A 361 -55.92 26.17 16.66
N PRO A 362 -55.02 25.50 15.91
CA PRO A 362 -53.62 25.36 16.31
C PRO A 362 -52.94 26.72 16.35
N VAL A 363 -51.99 26.88 17.28
CA VAL A 363 -51.25 28.13 17.48
C VAL A 363 -49.84 27.94 16.94
N GLU A 364 -49.46 28.75 15.96
CA GLU A 364 -48.08 28.75 15.46
C GLU A 364 -47.11 29.39 16.47
N GLY A 365 -45.96 28.75 16.66
CA GLY A 365 -44.88 29.25 17.49
C GLY A 365 -44.06 30.30 16.78
N GLN A 366 -43.80 31.42 17.45
CA GLN A 366 -42.92 32.48 16.97
C GLN A 366 -41.52 32.31 17.59
N LYS A 367 -40.47 32.56 16.80
CA LYS A 367 -39.11 32.62 17.31
C LYS A 367 -38.94 33.86 18.20
N VAL A 368 -38.29 33.69 19.34
CA VAL A 368 -38.04 34.79 20.27
C VAL A 368 -36.74 35.52 19.88
N PRO A 369 -36.78 36.84 19.60
CA PRO A 369 -35.56 37.60 19.32
C PRO A 369 -34.57 37.52 20.49
N GLY A 370 -33.32 37.12 20.21
CA GLY A 370 -32.26 36.99 21.21
C GLY A 370 -32.21 35.63 21.94
N LEU A 371 -33.17 34.73 21.70
CA LEU A 371 -33.19 33.36 22.24
C LEU A 371 -33.46 32.36 21.11
N PRO A 372 -32.43 31.90 20.39
CA PRO A 372 -32.59 31.03 19.21
C PRO A 372 -33.09 29.62 19.57
N ASP A 373 -32.97 29.21 20.83
CA ASP A 373 -33.38 27.92 21.39
C ASP A 373 -34.79 27.96 22.00
N SER A 374 -35.62 28.93 21.63
CA SER A 374 -36.93 29.16 22.27
C SER A 374 -38.03 29.43 21.26
N LEU A 375 -39.19 28.82 21.48
CA LEU A 375 -40.45 29.14 20.77
C LEU A 375 -41.44 29.79 21.73
N GLN A 376 -42.13 30.82 21.24
CA GLN A 376 -43.20 31.51 21.96
C GLN A 376 -44.54 31.26 21.28
N PHE A 377 -45.51 30.81 22.07
CA PHE A 377 -46.89 30.58 21.66
C PHE A 377 -47.79 31.53 22.42
N THR A 378 -48.62 32.30 21.72
CA THR A 378 -49.53 33.27 22.35
C THR A 378 -50.96 32.94 21.98
N PHE A 379 -51.81 32.69 22.98
CA PHE A 379 -53.21 32.34 22.77
C PHE A 379 -54.08 32.74 23.96
N THR A 380 -55.40 32.67 23.80
CA THR A 380 -56.35 33.02 24.87
C THR A 380 -57.05 31.76 25.38
N ALA A 381 -57.08 31.58 26.70
CA ALA A 381 -57.75 30.45 27.33
C ALA A 381 -59.26 30.50 27.07
N ARG A 382 -59.81 29.50 26.35
CA ARG A 382 -61.24 29.42 26.05
C ARG A 382 -61.94 28.37 26.91
N GLU A 383 -61.32 27.20 27.02
CA GLU A 383 -61.83 26.03 27.72
C GLU A 383 -60.67 25.15 28.19
N GLY A 384 -60.96 24.19 29.07
CA GLY A 384 -59.98 23.18 29.47
C GLY A 384 -59.84 22.12 28.38
N SER A 385 -58.65 22.01 27.81
CA SER A 385 -58.33 21.00 26.79
C SER A 385 -56.87 20.56 26.93
N ARG A 386 -56.55 19.38 26.38
CA ARG A 386 -55.16 18.96 26.25
C ARG A 386 -54.54 19.60 25.02
N TYR A 387 -53.23 19.80 25.05
CA TYR A 387 -52.49 20.30 23.92
C TYR A 387 -51.22 19.48 23.70
N ARG A 388 -50.71 19.50 22.47
CA ARG A 388 -49.44 18.91 22.07
C ARG A 388 -48.58 19.99 21.45
N LEU A 389 -47.29 19.95 21.74
CA LEU A 389 -46.30 20.82 21.12
C LEU A 389 -45.58 20.05 20.04
N ARG A 390 -45.52 20.62 18.85
CA ARG A 390 -44.72 20.10 17.75
C ARG A 390 -43.61 21.07 17.46
N MET A 391 -42.45 20.54 17.14
CA MET A 391 -41.37 21.33 16.56
C MET A 391 -40.72 20.59 15.41
N ASP A 392 -40.40 21.36 14.39
CA ASP A 392 -39.56 20.95 13.28
C ASP A 392 -38.21 21.64 13.43
N THR A 393 -37.15 20.84 13.40
CA THR A 393 -35.78 21.34 13.48
C THR A 393 -35.16 21.48 12.08
N SER A 394 -33.99 22.12 12.01
CA SER A 394 -33.30 22.39 10.75
C SER A 394 -32.87 21.18 9.93
N VAL A 395 -33.02 19.98 10.48
CA VAL A 395 -32.63 18.72 9.84
C VAL A 395 -33.87 17.91 9.42
N GLY A 396 -35.07 18.50 9.47
CA GLY A 396 -36.31 17.84 9.03
C GLY A 396 -36.89 16.82 10.02
N GLU A 397 -36.39 16.81 11.26
CA GLU A 397 -36.94 15.98 12.33
C GLU A 397 -38.13 16.70 12.98
N THR A 398 -39.30 16.06 12.95
CA THR A 398 -40.51 16.51 13.67
C THR A 398 -40.60 15.79 15.01
N LYS A 399 -40.56 16.53 16.12
CA LYS A 399 -40.95 16.00 17.42
C LYS A 399 -42.40 16.38 17.69
N VAL A 400 -43.19 15.41 18.14
CA VAL A 400 -44.46 15.66 18.82
C VAL A 400 -44.22 15.38 20.29
N ASP A 401 -44.17 16.43 21.07
CA ASP A 401 -44.14 16.34 22.52
C ASP A 401 -45.55 16.54 23.04
N SER A 402 -45.93 15.69 23.97
CA SER A 402 -47.22 15.78 24.62
C SER A 402 -46.89 16.00 26.09
N PRO A 403 -47.07 17.21 26.62
CA PRO A 403 -46.87 17.46 28.03
C PRO A 403 -47.92 16.66 28.79
N TRP A 404 -47.56 15.46 29.22
CA TRP A 404 -48.38 14.66 30.14
C TRP A 404 -48.11 15.09 31.55
#